data_AF-A0A1L3F1J0-F1
#
_entry.id   AF-A0A1L3F1J0-F1
#
_cell.length_a   1.000
_cell.length_b   1.000
_cell.length_c   1.000
_cell.angle_alpha   90.00
_cell.angle_beta   90.00
_cell.angle_gamma   90.00
#
_symmetry.space_group_name_H-M   'P 1'
#
loop_
_entity.id
_entity.type
_entity.pdbx_description
1 polymer ?
#
loop_
_entity_poly.entity_id
_entity_poly.type
_entity_poly.pdbx_seq_one_letter_code
_entity_poly.pdbx_strand_id
1 'polypeptide(L)'
;MSATDTPKRSMRTPLGRVRNLGAAHSGTSDFWRQRITAVAMTLLMIPVLVIIMMLLGRNQAGAAQILGSLPIAVILLLFIAASAWHMKIGMQVVIEDYVHNEKLKLISIMLNNFFSIAVALASTYAILKLSSGV
;
A
#
# COMPACT_ATOMS: atom_id res chain seq x y z
N MET A 1 8.08 50.01 -6.42
CA MET A 1 6.89 49.17 -6.13
C MET A 1 6.13 48.96 -7.43
N SER A 2 6.31 47.81 -8.08
CA SER A 2 5.65 47.52 -9.36
C SER A 2 4.24 46.96 -9.10
N ALA A 3 3.24 47.66 -9.62
CA ALA A 3 1.83 47.37 -9.44
C ALA A 3 1.32 46.45 -10.56
N THR A 4 1.61 45.14 -10.49
CA THR A 4 0.95 44.17 -11.37
C THR A 4 0.92 42.78 -10.73
N ASP A 5 -0.03 42.53 -9.83
CA ASP A 5 -0.37 41.14 -9.49
C ASP A 5 -1.84 40.98 -9.06
N THR A 6 -2.75 41.60 -9.83
CA THR A 6 -4.19 41.36 -9.66
C THR A 6 -4.53 40.02 -10.30
N PRO A 7 -4.95 38.99 -9.56
CA PRO A 7 -5.29 37.70 -10.16
C PRO A 7 -6.50 37.89 -11.09
N LYS A 8 -6.31 37.63 -12.40
CA LYS A 8 -7.40 37.68 -13.39
C LYS A 8 -8.50 36.70 -12.97
N ARG A 9 -9.69 37.19 -12.62
CA ARG A 9 -10.88 36.35 -12.40
C ARG A 9 -11.17 35.60 -13.69
N SER A 10 -11.00 34.28 -13.65
CA SER A 10 -11.35 33.41 -14.77
C SER A 10 -12.87 33.34 -14.92
N MET A 11 -13.39 33.65 -16.10
CA MET A 11 -14.82 33.50 -16.45
C MET A 11 -15.20 32.04 -16.77
N ARG A 12 -14.28 31.07 -16.62
CA ARG A 12 -14.58 29.66 -16.87
C ARG A 12 -15.55 29.12 -15.81
N THR A 13 -16.66 28.56 -16.27
CA THR A 13 -17.61 27.84 -15.41
C THR A 13 -16.97 26.60 -14.79
N PRO A 14 -17.45 26.11 -13.63
CA PRO A 14 -16.97 24.86 -13.04
C PRO A 14 -16.96 23.69 -14.04
N LEU A 15 -18.03 23.57 -14.84
CA LEU A 15 -18.12 22.61 -15.93
C LEU A 15 -17.02 22.82 -16.97
N GLY A 16 -16.80 24.06 -17.42
CA GLY A 16 -15.74 24.38 -18.39
C GLY A 16 -14.31 24.09 -17.91
N ARG A 17 -14.09 23.97 -16.59
CA ARG A 17 -12.80 23.58 -16.01
C ARG A 17 -12.56 22.07 -16.05
N VAL A 18 -13.62 21.27 -15.96
CA VAL A 18 -13.54 19.80 -15.86
C VAL A 18 -13.98 19.05 -17.12
N ARG A 19 -14.55 19.74 -18.12
CA ARG A 19 -15.23 19.15 -19.29
C ARG A 19 -14.40 18.19 -20.16
N ASN A 20 -13.08 18.10 -19.95
CA ASN A 20 -12.18 17.22 -20.70
C ASN A 20 -11.25 16.37 -19.82
N LEU A 21 -11.48 16.33 -18.50
CA LEU A 21 -10.62 15.57 -17.58
C LEU A 21 -10.98 14.07 -17.51
N GLY A 22 -12.15 13.69 -18.05
CA GLY A 22 -12.66 12.32 -17.97
C GLY A 22 -13.05 11.91 -16.54
N ALA A 23 -13.70 10.75 -16.41
CA ALA A 23 -13.92 10.14 -15.10
C ALA A 23 -12.73 9.24 -14.73
N ALA A 24 -12.38 9.18 -13.45
CA ALA A 24 -11.26 8.35 -12.99
C ALA A 24 -11.54 6.83 -13.14
N HIS A 25 -12.81 6.41 -13.13
CA HIS A 25 -13.32 5.04 -13.29
C HIS A 25 -12.77 3.95 -12.32
N SER A 26 -11.76 4.23 -11.50
CA SER A 26 -11.13 3.24 -10.60
C SER A 26 -11.59 3.30 -9.14
N GLY A 27 -12.16 4.43 -8.69
CA GLY A 27 -12.43 4.69 -7.27
C GLY A 27 -13.27 3.62 -6.58
N THR A 28 -14.31 3.09 -7.23
CA THR A 28 -15.17 2.03 -6.67
C THR A 28 -14.42 0.70 -6.52
N SER A 29 -13.52 0.37 -7.46
CA SER A 29 -12.68 -0.83 -7.39
C SER A 29 -11.69 -0.74 -6.23
N ASP A 30 -11.01 0.41 -6.09
CA ASP A 30 -10.04 0.64 -5.02
C ASP A 30 -10.72 0.65 -3.65
N PHE A 31 -11.89 1.28 -3.56
CA PHE A 31 -12.76 1.23 -2.38
C PHE A 31 -13.04 -0.22 -1.98
N TRP A 32 -13.58 -1.05 -2.87
CA TRP A 32 -13.89 -2.44 -2.57
C TRP A 32 -12.67 -3.26 -2.17
N ARG A 33 -11.56 -3.12 -2.92
CA ARG A 33 -10.29 -3.81 -2.63
C ARG A 33 -9.79 -3.48 -1.23
N GLN A 34 -9.90 -2.23 -0.79
CA GLN A 34 -9.47 -1.81 0.54
C GLN A 34 -10.24 -2.52 1.67
N ARG A 35 -11.55 -2.82 1.50
CA ARG A 35 -12.33 -3.57 2.51
C ARG A 35 -11.94 -5.02 2.52
N ILE A 36 -11.83 -5.62 1.33
CA ILE A 36 -11.47 -7.04 1.19
C ILE A 36 -10.11 -7.28 1.84
N THR A 37 -9.13 -6.41 1.57
CA THR A 37 -7.80 -6.53 2.18
C THR A 37 -7.83 -6.25 3.69
N ALA A 38 -8.67 -5.31 4.16
CA ALA A 38 -8.86 -5.08 5.59
C ALA A 38 -9.41 -6.33 6.30
N VAL A 39 -10.49 -6.91 5.78
CA VAL A 39 -11.11 -8.12 6.34
C VAL A 39 -10.13 -9.29 6.30
N ALA A 40 -9.43 -9.49 5.17
CA ALA A 40 -8.40 -10.52 5.05
C ALA A 40 -7.30 -10.34 6.11
N MET A 41 -6.79 -9.12 6.29
CA MET A 41 -5.79 -8.83 7.33
C MET A 41 -6.32 -9.07 8.75
N THR A 42 -7.57 -8.69 9.05
CA THR A 42 -8.18 -8.95 10.36
C THR A 42 -8.24 -10.45 10.65
N LEU A 43 -8.65 -11.26 9.68
CA LEU A 43 -8.69 -12.73 9.83
C LEU A 43 -7.28 -13.33 9.96
N LEU A 44 -6.34 -12.87 9.15
CA LEU A 44 -4.94 -13.33 9.16
C LEU A 44 -4.15 -12.85 10.38
N MET A 45 -4.65 -11.84 11.11
CA MET A 45 -3.96 -11.31 12.29
C MET A 45 -3.80 -12.39 13.37
N ILE A 46 -4.82 -13.22 13.58
CA ILE A 46 -4.78 -14.29 14.60
C ILE A 46 -3.60 -15.25 14.36
N PRO A 47 -3.48 -15.93 13.20
CA PRO A 47 -2.36 -16.83 12.97
C PRO A 47 -1.01 -16.09 12.92
N VAL A 48 -0.95 -14.85 12.44
CA VAL A 48 0.29 -14.05 12.47
C VAL A 48 0.75 -13.80 13.92
N LEU A 49 -0.16 -13.44 14.83
CA LEU A 49 0.18 -13.28 16.25
C LEU A 49 0.67 -14.58 16.87
N VAL A 50 0.06 -15.72 16.53
CA VAL A 50 0.54 -17.04 16.98
C VAL A 50 1.96 -17.30 16.47
N ILE A 51 2.26 -17.02 15.20
CA ILE A 51 3.61 -17.16 14.63
C ILE A 51 4.60 -16.26 15.40
N ILE A 52 4.24 -15.01 15.69
CA ILE A 52 5.08 -14.09 16.48
C ILE A 52 5.37 -14.68 17.87
N MET A 53 4.36 -15.23 18.54
CA MET A 53 4.53 -15.87 19.85
C MET A 53 5.46 -17.09 19.78
N MET A 54 5.41 -17.88 18.70
CA MET A 54 6.30 -19.03 18.49
C MET A 54 7.77 -18.62 18.32
N LEU A 55 8.05 -17.41 17.85
CA LEU A 55 9.40 -16.88 17.66
C LEU A 55 10.06 -16.38 18.96
N LEU A 56 9.27 -16.12 20.00
CA LEU A 56 9.80 -15.60 21.27
C LEU A 56 10.82 -16.57 21.88
N GLY A 57 11.99 -16.05 22.25
CA GLY A 57 13.08 -16.84 22.84
C GLY A 57 13.80 -17.77 21.86
N ARG A 58 13.49 -17.73 20.56
CA ARG A 58 14.19 -18.54 19.54
C ARG A 58 15.45 -17.84 19.04
N ASN A 59 16.50 -18.62 18.82
CA ASN A 59 17.67 -18.17 18.09
C ASN A 59 17.41 -18.13 16.57
N GLN A 60 18.37 -17.64 15.79
CA GLN A 60 18.19 -17.43 14.35
C GLN A 60 17.87 -18.73 13.59
N ALA A 61 18.46 -19.87 13.98
CA ALA A 61 18.15 -21.17 13.42
C ALA A 61 16.71 -21.63 13.70
N GLY A 62 16.25 -21.48 14.95
CA GLY A 62 14.87 -21.81 15.33
C GLY A 62 13.84 -20.92 14.62
N ALA A 63 14.15 -19.62 14.44
CA ALA A 63 13.30 -18.71 13.69
C ALA A 63 13.21 -19.11 12.21
N ALA A 64 14.33 -19.47 11.58
CA ALA A 64 14.34 -19.94 10.20
C ALA A 64 13.52 -21.23 10.02
N GLN A 65 13.59 -22.17 10.96
CA GLN A 65 12.81 -23.40 10.92
C GLN A 65 11.30 -23.13 10.99
N ILE A 66 10.87 -22.22 11.87
CA ILE A 66 9.45 -21.85 12.02
C ILE A 66 8.96 -21.15 10.75
N LEU A 67 9.64 -20.07 10.35
CA LEU A 67 9.24 -19.22 9.23
C LEU A 67 9.34 -19.93 7.87
N GLY A 68 10.26 -20.89 7.72
CA GLY A 68 10.44 -21.68 6.50
C GLY A 68 9.40 -22.80 6.33
N SER A 69 8.62 -23.12 7.36
CA SER A 69 7.60 -24.17 7.25
C SER A 69 6.48 -23.77 6.28
N LEU A 70 6.07 -24.70 5.42
CA LEU A 70 5.12 -24.42 4.33
C LEU A 70 3.81 -23.75 4.79
N PRO A 71 3.12 -24.21 5.86
CA PRO A 71 1.89 -23.56 6.31
C PRO A 71 2.11 -22.12 6.79
N ILE A 72 3.20 -21.87 7.52
CA ILE A 72 3.55 -20.53 8.02
C ILE A 72 3.93 -19.61 6.86
N ALA A 73 4.73 -20.11 5.92
CA ALA A 73 5.10 -19.37 4.72
C ALA A 73 3.87 -18.93 3.92
N VAL A 74 2.90 -19.82 3.69
CA VAL A 74 1.65 -19.48 2.98
C VAL A 74 0.85 -18.41 3.73
N ILE A 75 0.68 -18.54 5.04
CA ILE A 75 -0.03 -17.54 5.86
C ILE A 75 0.66 -16.17 5.76
N LEU A 76 1.99 -16.13 5.88
CA LEU A 76 2.75 -14.89 5.80
C LEU A 76 2.70 -14.27 4.40
N LEU A 77 2.76 -15.07 3.33
CA LEU A 77 2.63 -14.59 1.97
C LEU A 77 1.25 -13.97 1.69
N LEU A 78 0.17 -14.61 2.19
CA LEU A 78 -1.18 -14.05 2.10
C LEU A 78 -1.27 -12.72 2.87
N PHE A 79 -0.69 -12.66 4.07
CA PHE A 79 -0.67 -11.44 4.87
C PHE A 79 0.14 -10.31 4.21
N ILE A 80 1.31 -10.63 3.64
CA ILE A 80 2.15 -9.68 2.89
C ILE A 80 1.40 -9.14 1.67
N ALA A 81 0.77 -10.01 0.89
CA ALA A 81 0.00 -9.60 -0.30
C ALA A 81 -1.16 -8.68 0.08
N ALA A 82 -1.95 -9.06 1.11
CA ALA A 82 -3.07 -8.25 1.58
C ALA A 82 -2.61 -6.89 2.14
N SER A 83 -1.55 -6.88 2.96
CA SER A 83 -1.02 -5.67 3.59
C SER A 83 -0.37 -4.70 2.60
N ALA A 84 0.42 -5.20 1.64
CA ALA A 84 1.01 -4.35 0.60
C ALA A 84 -0.06 -3.68 -0.25
N TRP A 85 -1.12 -4.42 -0.62
CA TRP A 85 -2.23 -3.85 -1.37
C TRP A 85 -3.04 -2.84 -0.55
N HIS A 86 -3.31 -3.15 0.73
CA HIS A 86 -4.01 -2.25 1.64
C HIS A 86 -3.24 -0.95 1.86
N MET A 87 -1.93 -1.04 2.11
CA MET A 87 -1.03 0.09 2.27
C MET A 87 -1.00 0.98 1.02
N LYS A 88 -0.86 0.37 -0.16
CA LYS A 88 -0.83 1.08 -1.45
C LYS A 88 -2.07 1.95 -1.63
N ILE A 89 -3.27 1.41 -1.40
CA ILE A 89 -4.52 2.16 -1.55
C ILE A 89 -4.67 3.21 -0.43
N GLY A 90 -4.47 2.81 0.83
CA GLY A 90 -4.66 3.70 1.97
C GLY A 90 -3.76 4.93 1.91
N MET A 91 -2.48 4.74 1.60
CA MET A 91 -1.53 5.85 1.46
C MET A 91 -1.84 6.71 0.23
N GLN A 92 -2.34 6.12 -0.86
CA GLN A 92 -2.76 6.88 -2.04
C GLN A 92 -3.90 7.85 -1.69
N VAL A 93 -4.92 7.40 -0.94
CA VAL A 93 -6.02 8.27 -0.48
C VAL A 93 -5.49 9.42 0.38
N VAL A 94 -4.60 9.13 1.34
CA VAL A 94 -3.98 10.17 2.18
C VAL A 94 -3.21 11.19 1.33
N ILE A 95 -2.44 10.74 0.34
CA ILE A 95 -1.71 11.64 -0.55
C ILE A 95 -2.67 12.53 -1.35
N GLU A 96 -3.73 11.94 -1.90
CA GLU A 96 -4.74 12.65 -2.70
C GLU A 96 -5.49 13.71 -1.89
N ASP A 97 -5.77 13.43 -0.62
CA ASP A 97 -6.50 14.32 0.31
C ASP A 97 -5.64 15.45 0.87
N TYR A 98 -4.35 15.20 1.16
CA TYR A 98 -3.52 16.14 1.93
C TYR A 98 -2.42 16.84 1.14
N VAL A 99 -1.99 16.31 -0.02
CA VAL A 99 -0.93 16.94 -0.83
C VAL A 99 -1.57 17.88 -1.86
N HIS A 100 -1.51 19.18 -1.62
CA HIS A 100 -2.18 20.17 -2.47
C HIS A 100 -1.36 20.61 -3.68
N ASN A 101 -0.04 20.42 -3.65
CA ASN A 101 0.83 20.73 -4.78
C ASN A 101 0.79 19.58 -5.80
N GLU A 102 0.33 19.85 -7.02
CA GLU A 102 0.13 18.83 -8.06
C GLU A 102 1.40 18.06 -8.44
N LYS A 103 2.56 18.74 -8.50
CA LYS A 103 3.84 18.08 -8.82
C LYS A 103 4.27 17.14 -7.69
N LEU A 104 4.16 17.62 -6.45
CA LEU A 104 4.49 16.80 -5.28
C LEU A 104 3.52 15.62 -5.15
N LYS A 105 2.22 15.83 -5.37
CA LYS A 105 1.20 14.76 -5.35
C LYS A 105 1.58 13.64 -6.32
N LEU A 106 1.89 13.97 -7.57
CA LEU A 106 2.27 12.98 -8.57
C LEU A 106 3.52 12.19 -8.16
N ILE A 107 4.57 12.88 -7.70
CA ILE A 107 5.81 12.24 -7.22
C ILE A 107 5.51 11.32 -6.02
N SER A 108 4.72 11.79 -5.05
CA SER A 108 4.33 11.01 -3.88
C SER A 108 3.54 9.76 -4.25
N ILE A 109 2.61 9.84 -5.22
CA ILE A 109 1.87 8.68 -5.73
C ILE A 109 2.82 7.68 -6.40
N MET A 110 3.77 8.16 -7.21
CA MET A 110 4.78 7.28 -7.83
C MET A 110 5.61 6.56 -6.76
N LEU A 111 6.13 7.30 -5.77
CA LEU A 111 6.91 6.75 -4.67
C LEU A 111 6.12 5.72 -3.85
N ASN A 112 4.84 6.00 -3.55
CA ASN A 112 3.97 5.05 -2.84
C ASN A 112 3.83 3.71 -3.60
N ASN A 113 3.69 3.75 -4.92
CA ASN A 113 3.63 2.55 -5.75
C ASN A 113 4.95 1.77 -5.71
N PHE A 114 6.08 2.43 -5.96
CA PHE A 114 7.40 1.79 -5.92
C PHE A 114 7.71 1.21 -4.54
N PHE A 115 7.41 1.96 -3.47
CA PHE A 115 7.60 1.52 -2.09
C PHE A 115 6.76 0.28 -1.79
N SER A 116 5.48 0.29 -2.14
CA SER A 116 4.58 -0.85 -1.90
C SER A 116 5.04 -2.12 -2.62
N ILE A 117 5.49 -1.98 -3.88
CA ILE A 117 6.05 -3.09 -4.66
C ILE A 117 7.36 -3.59 -4.04
N ALA A 118 8.26 -2.68 -3.66
CA ALA A 118 9.54 -3.04 -3.06
C ALA A 118 9.35 -3.82 -1.75
N VAL A 119 8.44 -3.37 -0.87
CA VAL A 119 8.09 -4.07 0.37
C VAL A 119 7.50 -5.45 0.06
N ALA A 120 6.53 -5.53 -0.86
CA ALA A 120 5.92 -6.81 -1.24
C ALA A 120 6.96 -7.82 -1.75
N LEU A 121 7.85 -7.38 -2.66
CA LEU A 121 8.89 -8.23 -3.24
C LEU A 121 9.95 -8.64 -2.21
N ALA A 122 10.46 -7.70 -1.42
CA ALA A 122 11.49 -7.98 -0.42
C ALA A 122 10.99 -8.98 0.63
N SER A 123 9.78 -8.77 1.18
CA SER A 123 9.19 -9.66 2.16
C SER A 123 8.84 -11.03 1.56
N THR A 124 8.25 -11.06 0.35
CA THR A 124 7.95 -12.33 -0.35
C THR A 124 9.22 -13.13 -0.62
N TYR A 125 10.25 -12.48 -1.16
CA TYR A 125 11.54 -13.12 -1.43
C TYR A 125 12.17 -13.69 -0.15
N ALA A 126 12.13 -12.95 0.96
CA ALA A 126 12.65 -13.43 2.24
C ALA A 126 11.94 -14.70 2.72
N ILE A 127 10.61 -14.75 2.66
CA ILE A 127 9.83 -15.94 3.06
C ILE A 127 10.10 -17.12 2.14
N LEU A 128 10.12 -16.88 0.82
CA LEU A 128 10.41 -17.94 -0.15
C LEU A 128 11.81 -18.51 0.05
N LYS A 129 12.81 -17.66 0.27
CA LYS A 129 14.19 -18.07 0.54
C LYS A 129 14.28 -18.94 1.79
N LEU A 130 13.67 -18.50 2.89
CA LEU A 130 13.62 -19.27 4.14
C LEU A 130 12.91 -20.62 3.96
N SER A 131 11.88 -20.68 3.12
CA SER A 131 11.11 -21.91 2.88
C SER A 131 11.78 -22.88 1.90
N SER A 132 12.56 -22.37 0.94
CA SER A 132 13.27 -23.20 -0.04
C SER A 132 14.53 -23.89 0.52
N GLY A 133 15.00 -23.51 1.71
CA GLY A 133 16.18 -24.12 2.35
C GLY A 133 17.52 -23.80 1.66
N VAL A 134 17.55 -22.80 0.77
CA VAL A 134 18.72 -22.29 0.03
C VAL A 134 19.02 -20.83 0.35
#